data_AF-A0A3D5CX87-F1
#
_entry.id   AF-A0A3D5CX87-F1
#
_cell.length_a   1.000
_cell.length_b   1.000
_cell.length_c   1.000
_cell.angle_alpha   90.00
_cell.angle_beta   90.00
_cell.angle_gamma   90.00
#
_symmetry.space_group_name_H-M   'P 1'
#
loop_
_entity.id
_entity.type
_entity.pdbx_description
1 polymer ?
#
loop_
_entity_poly.entity_id
_entity_poly.type
_entity_poly.pdbx_seq_one_letter_code
_entity_poly.pdbx_strand_id
1 'polypeptide(L)' 'MSIISMILVVFVAFLAGMEGILDEFQFHQPLVACTLIGLVTGNLEAGIVLGGT' A
#
# COMPACT_ATOMS: atom_id res chain seq x y z
N MET A 1 -16.94 -3.49 -0.38
CA MET A 1 -16.05 -2.41 -0.84
C MET A 1 -16.90 -1.19 -1.16
N SER A 2 -16.71 -0.08 -0.44
CA SER A 2 -17.35 1.19 -0.79
C SER A 2 -16.62 1.83 -1.99
N ILE A 3 -17.31 2.63 -2.81
CA ILE A 3 -16.71 3.35 -3.95
C ILE A 3 -15.50 4.18 -3.52
N ILE A 4 -15.56 4.73 -2.30
CA ILE A 4 -14.47 5.50 -1.68
C ILE A 4 -13.21 4.63 -1.48
N SER A 5 -13.36 3.40 -0.98
CA SER A 5 -12.24 2.47 -0.80
C SER A 5 -11.61 2.08 -2.15
N MET A 6 -12.42 1.93 -3.20
CA MET A 6 -11.92 1.58 -4.52
C MET A 6 -11.04 2.69 -5.12
N ILE A 7 -11.44 3.95 -4.95
CA ILE A 7 -10.64 5.11 -5.37
C ILE A 7 -9.34 5.19 -4.57
N LEU A 8 -9.39 4.96 -3.25
CA LEU A 8 -8.20 4.97 -2.38
C LEU A 8 -7.20 3.85 -2.74
N VAL A 9 -7.67 2.64 -3.06
CA VAL A 9 -6.79 1.53 -3.48
C VAL A 9 -6.05 1.89 -4.77
N VAL A 10 -6.74 2.45 -5.77
CA VAL A 10 -6.10 2.87 -7.03
C VAL A 10 -5.07 3.97 -6.78
N PHE A 11 -5.37 4.92 -5.90
CA PHE A 11 -4.46 6.00 -5.56
C PHE A 11 -3.19 5.50 -4.85
N VAL A 12 -3.34 4.62 -3.85
CA VAL A 12 -2.21 4.01 -3.13
C VAL A 12 -1.38 3.11 -4.05
N ALA A 13 -2.02 2.32 -4.92
CA ALA A 13 -1.31 1.47 -5.88
C ALA A 13 -0.52 2.29 -6.92
N PHE A 14 -1.04 3.45 -7.33
CA PHE A 14 -0.35 4.35 -8.26
C PHE A 14 0.87 5.01 -7.61
N LEU A 15 0.75 5.50 -6.37
CA LEU A 15 1.86 6.03 -5.57
C LEU A 15 2.96 4.99 -5.37
N ALA A 16 2.60 3.78 -4.92
CA ALA A 16 3.54 2.68 -4.73
C ALA A 16 4.26 2.27 -6.04
N GLY A 17 3.58 2.39 -7.19
CA GLY A 17 4.17 2.14 -8.52
C GLY A 17 5.15 3.22 -8.97
N MET A 18 4.89 4.49 -8.67
CA MET A 18 5.80 5.60 -8.98
C MET A 18 7.04 5.60 -8.08
N GLU A 19 6.90 5.17 -6.82
CA GLU A 19 8.01 5.08 -5.86
C GLU A 19 9.05 3.99 -6.20
N GLY A 20 8.73 3.05 -7.10
CA GLY A 20 9.75 2.15 -7.67
C GLY A 20 10.80 2.87 -8.52
N ILE A 21 10.56 4.12 -8.93
CA ILE A 21 11.49 4.94 -9.74
C ILE A 21 12.18 6.01 -8.88
N LEU A 22 11.49 6.53 -7.86
CA LEU A 22 11.89 7.69 -7.07
C LEU A 22 12.54 7.29 -5.74
N ASP A 23 13.42 6.28 -5.74
CA ASP A 23 13.98 5.54 -4.58
C ASP A 23 14.78 6.39 -3.57
N GLU A 24 14.13 7.39 -2.99
CA GLU A 24 14.67 8.40 -2.09
C GLU A 24 14.04 8.29 -0.69
N PHE A 25 12.87 7.64 -0.57
CA PHE A 25 12.11 7.51 0.69
C PHE A 25 11.81 6.07 1.14
N GLN A 26 12.36 5.03 0.47
CA GLN A 26 12.20 3.60 0.83
C GLN A 26 10.73 3.09 0.90
N PHE A 27 9.75 3.80 0.35
CA PHE A 27 8.35 3.36 0.28
C PHE A 27 8.13 2.13 -0.61
N HIS A 28 9.12 1.76 -1.43
CA HIS A 28 9.12 0.49 -2.16
C HIS A 28 9.34 -0.72 -1.24
N GLN A 29 9.76 -0.52 0.02
CA GLN A 29 9.79 -1.64 0.94
C GLN A 29 8.40 -2.26 1.03
N PRO A 30 8.27 -3.58 0.81
CA PRO A 30 6.99 -4.26 0.78
C PRO A 30 6.17 -3.99 2.05
N LEU A 31 6.85 -3.73 3.17
CA LEU A 31 6.26 -3.29 4.42
C LEU A 31 5.35 -2.06 4.29
N VAL A 32 5.79 -0.98 3.64
CA VAL A 32 5.01 0.27 3.58
C VAL A 32 3.86 0.16 2.57
N ALA A 33 4.10 -0.47 1.43
CA ALA A 33 3.06 -0.68 0.41
C ALA A 33 1.95 -1.64 0.91
N CYS A 34 2.31 -2.79 1.48
CA CYS A 34 1.34 -3.77 1.95
C CYS A 34 0.56 -3.27 3.17
N THR A 35 1.16 -2.45 4.05
CA THR A 35 0.44 -1.84 5.18
C THR A 35 -0.55 -0.76 4.76
N LEU A 36 -0.20 0.11 3.80
CA LEU A 36 -1.13 1.10 3.26
C LEU A 36 -2.31 0.44 2.53
N ILE A 37 -2.07 -0.63 1.78
CA ILE A 37 -3.14 -1.42 1.16
C ILE A 37 -4.00 -2.10 2.25
N GLY A 38 -3.39 -2.73 3.26
CA GLY A 38 -4.10 -3.32 4.39
C GLY A 38 -4.98 -2.31 5.14
N LEU A 39 -4.51 -1.07 5.29
CA LEU A 39 -5.25 0.03 5.92
C LEU A 39 -6.48 0.44 5.11
N VAL A 40 -6.36 0.56 3.78
CA VAL A 40 -7.50 0.90 2.92
C VAL A 40 -8.50 -0.26 2.81
N THR A 41 -8.02 -1.50 2.89
CA THR A 41 -8.85 -2.72 2.79
C THR A 41 -9.49 -3.11 4.13
N GLY A 42 -9.12 -2.47 5.23
CA GLY A 42 -9.60 -2.78 6.59
C GLY A 42 -8.98 -4.03 7.20
N ASN A 43 -7.90 -4.54 6.62
CA ASN A 43 -7.16 -5.70 7.11
C ASN A 43 -5.69 -5.33 7.36
N LEU A 44 -5.47 -4.56 8.43
CA LEU A 44 -4.15 -4.05 8.81
C LEU A 44 -3.17 -5.18 9.14
N GLU A 45 -3.63 -6.20 9.87
CA GLU A 45 -2.80 -7.31 10.30
C GLU A 45 -2.27 -8.11 9.11
N ALA A 46 -3.12 -8.44 8.14
CA ALA A 46 -2.68 -9.09 6.91
C ALA A 46 -1.70 -8.20 6.10
N GLY A 47 -1.93 -6.89 6.05
CA GLY A 47 -1.04 -5.96 5.35
C GLY A 47 0.36 -5.85 5.97
N ILE A 48 0.45 -5.85 7.31
CA ILE A 48 1.74 -5.84 8.03
C ILE A 48 2.46 -7.18 7.86
N VAL A 49 1.74 -8.29 8.03
CA VAL A 49 2.33 -9.63 7.94
C VAL A 49 2.87 -9.91 6.54
N LEU A 50 2.11 -9.57 5.49
CA LEU A 50 2.57 -9.74 4.10
C LEU A 50 3.72 -8.81 3.71
N GLY A 51 3.80 -7.63 4.32
CA GLY A 51 4.90 -6.69 4.07
C GLY A 51 6.17 -7.00 4.88
N GLY A 52 6.06 -7.76 5.96
CA GLY A 52 7.16 -8.17 6.85
C GLY A 52 7.76 -9.54 6.55
N THR A 53 7.18 -10.30 5.62
CA THR A 53 7.71 -11.58 5.09
C THR A 53 8.36 -11.40 3.74
#